data_AF-A0A7W7YD83-F1
#
_entry.id   AF-A0A7W7YD83-F1
#
_cell.length_a   1.000
_cell.length_b   1.000
_cell.length_c   1.000
_cell.angle_alpha   90.00
_cell.angle_beta   90.00
_cell.angle_gamma   90.00
#
_symmetry.space_group_name_H-M   'P 1'
#
loop_
_entity.id
_entity.type
_entity.pdbx_description
1 polymer ?
#
loop_
_entity_poly.entity_id
_entity_poly.type
_entity_poly.pdbx_seq_one_letter_code
_entity_poly.pdbx_strand_id
1 'polypeptide(L)' 'MSLTDFPDLARLPKAQRMKLADELWQSSVDDGTKVPVWHQETLDQRWNDYRSGKVKRISLKELERRLAKR' A
#
# COMPACT_ATOMS: atom_id res chain seq x y z
N MET A 1 14.23 -10.93 -14.81
CA MET A 1 14.82 -9.68 -15.36
C MET A 1 14.50 -8.58 -14.38
N SER A 2 15.51 -7.88 -13.89
CA SER A 2 15.32 -6.75 -12.99
C SER A 2 15.10 -5.48 -13.82
N LEU A 3 14.25 -4.56 -13.36
CA LEU A 3 14.08 -3.25 -13.99
C LEU A 3 15.38 -2.41 -13.95
N THR A 4 16.37 -2.80 -13.14
CA THR A 4 17.72 -2.22 -13.12
C THR A 4 18.58 -2.62 -14.31
N ASP A 5 18.19 -3.66 -15.05
CA ASP A 5 18.95 -4.17 -16.18
C ASP A 5 18.78 -3.29 -17.44
N PHE A 6 17.86 -2.33 -17.39
CA PHE A 6 17.63 -1.34 -18.46
C PHE A 6 18.50 -0.11 -18.24
N PRO A 7 19.52 0.14 -19.09
CA PRO A 7 20.51 1.19 -18.87
C PRO A 7 19.88 2.60 -18.87
N ASP A 8 18.80 2.80 -19.60
CA ASP A 8 18.09 4.08 -19.65
C ASP A 8 17.36 4.39 -18.34
N LEU A 9 16.84 3.37 -17.65
CA LEU A 9 16.22 3.52 -16.33
C LEU A 9 17.27 3.83 -15.26
N ALA A 10 18.46 3.22 -15.36
CA ALA A 10 19.57 3.47 -14.42
C ALA A 10 20.12 4.91 -14.52
N ARG A 11 20.05 5.53 -15.70
CA ARG A 11 20.51 6.90 -15.97
C ARG A 11 19.56 7.99 -15.49
N LEU A 12 18.30 7.65 -15.21
CA LEU A 12 17.31 8.62 -14.76
C LEU A 12 17.66 9.17 -13.36
N PRO A 13 17.58 10.50 -13.15
CA PRO A 13 17.59 11.10 -11.82
C PRO A 13 16.57 10.44 -10.90
N LYS A 14 16.87 10.38 -9.59
CA LYS A 14 16.02 9.71 -8.58
C LYS A 14 14.55 10.16 -8.66
N ALA A 15 14.30 11.47 -8.81
CA ALA A 15 12.95 12.01 -8.92
C ALA A 15 12.19 11.46 -10.15
N GLN A 16 12.85 11.37 -11.31
CA GLN A 16 12.26 10.84 -12.52
C GLN A 16 12.01 9.33 -12.42
N ARG A 17 12.91 8.58 -11.78
CA ARG A 17 12.69 7.15 -11.48
C ARG A 17 11.48 6.93 -10.58
N MET A 18 11.29 7.76 -9.55
CA MET A 18 10.14 7.62 -8.67
C MET A 18 8.84 7.97 -9.37
N LYS A 19 8.84 9.03 -10.20
CA LYS A 19 7.69 9.38 -11.03
C LYS A 19 7.31 8.25 -11.99
N LEU A 20 8.30 7.68 -12.67
CA LEU A 20 8.07 6.54 -13.57
C LEU A 20 7.55 5.31 -12.83
N ALA A 21 8.07 5.01 -11.63
CA ALA A 21 7.58 3.91 -10.82
C ALA A 21 6.10 4.09 -10.43
N ASP A 22 5.70 5.33 -10.08
CA ASP A 22 4.31 5.67 -9.77
C ASP A 22 3.41 5.55 -11.01
N GLU A 23 3.84 6.07 -12.16
CA GLU A 23 3.10 5.94 -13.42
C GLU A 23 2.93 4.47 -13.84
N LEU A 24 3.99 3.66 -13.73
CA LEU A 24 3.92 2.23 -14.01
C LEU A 24 3.00 1.51 -13.04
N TRP A 25 3.06 1.85 -11.75
CA TRP A 25 2.15 1.32 -10.74
C TRP A 25 0.70 1.63 -11.09
N GLN A 26 0.36 2.90 -11.34
CA GLN A 26 -1.00 3.31 -11.71
C GLN A 26 -1.48 2.65 -13.01
N SER A 27 -0.58 2.46 -13.99
CA SER A 27 -0.93 1.78 -15.24
C SER A 27 -1.18 0.27 -15.07
N SER A 28 -0.67 -0.33 -13.99
CA SER A 28 -0.79 -1.76 -13.70
C SER A 28 -1.90 -2.08 -12.70
N VAL A 29 -2.41 -1.08 -11.98
CA VAL A 29 -3.50 -1.26 -11.02
C VAL A 29 -4.82 -1.29 -11.77
N ASP A 30 -5.42 -2.47 -11.82
CA ASP A 30 -6.81 -2.65 -12.24
C ASP A 30 -7.58 -3.45 -11.16
N ASP A 31 -8.91 -3.32 -11.16
CA ASP A 31 -9.79 -4.13 -10.29
C ASP A 31 -9.83 -5.62 -10.70
N GLY A 32 -9.20 -5.97 -11.83
CA GLY A 32 -9.09 -7.34 -12.34
C GLY A 32 -7.88 -8.11 -11.78
N THR A 33 -6.98 -7.42 -11.06
CA THR A 33 -5.75 -7.99 -10.56
C THR A 33 -6.06 -9.06 -9.52
N LYS A 34 -5.67 -10.31 -9.81
CA LYS A 34 -5.92 -11.44 -8.92
C LYS A 34 -5.12 -11.27 -7.63
N VAL A 35 -5.80 -10.85 -6.58
CA VAL A 35 -5.23 -10.83 -5.23
C VAL A 35 -5.28 -12.25 -4.65
N PRO A 36 -4.22 -12.74 -3.97
CA PRO A 36 -4.26 -14.01 -3.28
C PRO A 36 -5.41 -14.08 -2.26
N VAL A 37 -6.07 -15.23 -2.19
CA VAL A 37 -7.27 -15.45 -1.34
C VAL A 37 -7.02 -15.12 0.14
N TRP A 38 -5.81 -15.37 0.63
CA TRP A 38 -5.44 -15.10 2.03
C TRP A 38 -5.51 -13.62 2.41
N HIS A 39 -5.41 -12.69 1.46
CA HIS A 39 -5.63 -11.27 1.75
C HIS A 39 -7.07 -11.01 2.17
N GLN A 40 -8.04 -11.62 1.45
CA GLN A 40 -9.45 -11.50 1.81
C GLN A 40 -9.71 -12.14 3.17
N GLU A 41 -9.16 -13.33 3.43
CA GLU A 41 -9.26 -14.01 4.74
C GLU A 41 -8.70 -13.13 5.87
N THR A 42 -7.58 -12.45 5.63
CA THR A 42 -6.97 -11.53 6.59
C THR A 42 -7.87 -10.31 6.87
N LEU A 43 -8.48 -9.75 5.83
CA LEU A 43 -9.42 -8.63 5.97
C LEU A 43 -10.66 -9.06 6.74
N ASP A 44 -11.23 -10.22 6.42
CA ASP A 44 -12.40 -10.77 7.09
C ASP A 44 -12.11 -11.06 8.57
N GLN A 45 -10.94 -11.65 8.87
CA GLN A 45 -10.49 -11.88 10.24
C GLN A 45 -10.35 -10.56 11.02
N ARG A 46 -9.68 -9.56 10.45
CA ARG A 46 -9.52 -8.24 11.09
C ARG A 46 -10.85 -7.54 11.30
N TRP A 47 -11.76 -7.66 10.34
CA TRP A 47 -13.09 -7.09 10.43
C TRP A 47 -13.91 -7.76 11.54
N ASN A 48 -13.80 -9.08 11.68
CA ASN A 48 -14.44 -9.82 12.76
C ASN A 48 -13.88 -9.42 14.13
N ASP A 49 -12.56 -9.32 14.27
CA ASP A 49 -11.93 -8.88 15.53
C ASP A 49 -12.28 -7.43 15.89
N TYR A 50 -12.42 -6.57 14.87
CA TYR A 50 -12.93 -5.21 15.06
C TYR A 50 -14.37 -5.23 15.57
N ARG A 51 -15.27 -5.99 14.92
CA ARG A 51 -16.69 -6.08 15.31
C ARG A 51 -16.88 -6.70 16.70
N SER A 52 -16.11 -7.74 17.02
CA SER A 52 -16.18 -8.42 18.31
C SER A 52 -15.54 -7.63 19.46
N GLY A 53 -14.92 -6.48 19.18
CA GLY A 53 -14.28 -5.64 20.20
C GLY A 53 -12.96 -6.21 20.75
N LYS A 54 -12.37 -7.22 20.10
CA LYS A 54 -11.07 -7.79 20.49
C LYS A 54 -9.92 -6.81 20.22
N VAL A 55 -10.12 -5.88 19.27
CA VAL A 55 -9.12 -4.86 18.92
C VAL A 55 -9.43 -3.54 19.61
N LYS A 56 -8.40 -2.93 20.20
CA LYS A 56 -8.49 -1.58 20.79
C LYS A 56 -8.79 -0.56 19.70
N ARG A 57 -9.98 0.04 19.77
CA ARG A 57 -10.39 1.14 18.90
C ARG A 57 -9.77 2.44 19.40
N ILE A 58 -9.43 3.33 18.48
CA ILE A 58 -9.03 4.70 18.79
C ILE A 58 -10.07 5.66 18.23
N SER A 59 -10.29 6.78 18.92
CA SER A 59 -11.14 7.84 18.39
C SER A 59 -10.40 8.61 17.30
N LEU A 60 -11.14 9.34 16.46
CA LEU A 60 -10.56 10.23 15.45
C LEU A 60 -9.58 11.24 16.08
N LYS A 61 -9.96 11.83 17.22
CA LYS A 61 -9.11 12.77 17.98
C LYS A 61 -7.79 12.13 18.45
N GLU A 62 -7.83 10.86 18.86
CA GLU A 62 -6.62 10.12 19.24
C GLU A 62 -5.75 9.80 18.02
N LEU A 63 -6.36 9.50 16.87
CA LEU A 63 -5.64 9.32 15.60
C LEU A 63 -4.93 10.61 15.17
N GLU A 64 -5.64 11.73 15.12
CA GLU A 64 -5.09 13.05 14.77
C GLU A 64 -3.91 13.42 15.67
N ARG A 65 -4.05 13.22 16.99
CA ARG A 65 -2.98 13.47 17.95
C ARG A 65 -1.73 12.63 17.67
N ARG A 66 -1.87 11.38 17.21
CA ARG A 66 -0.72 10.51 16.87
C ARG A 66 -0.04 10.95 15.58
N LEU A 67 -0.81 11.36 14.58
CA LEU A 67 -0.26 11.85 13.32
C LEU A 67 0.51 13.16 13.50
N ALA A 68 0.01 14.07 14.33
CA ALA A 68 0.67 15.35 14.61
C ALA A 68 2.00 15.22 15.38
N LYS A 69 2.29 14.06 15.98
CA LYS A 69 3.55 13.79 16.71
C LYS A 69 4.64 13.16 15.83
N ARG A 70 4.33 12.83 14.58
CA ARG A 70 5.22 12.15 13.64
C ARG A 70 5.77 13.16 12.64
#